data_AF-A0A4U0V3Z6-F1
#
_entry.id   AF-A0A4U0V3Z6-F1
#
_cell.length_a   1.000
_cell.length_b   1.000
_cell.length_c   1.000
_cell.angle_alpha   90.00
_cell.angle_beta   90.00
_cell.angle_gamma   90.00
#
_symmetry.space_group_name_H-M   'P 1'
#
loop_
_entity.id
_entity.type
_entity.pdbx_description
1 polymer ?
#
loop_
_entity_poly.entity_id
_entity_poly.type
_entity_poly.pdbx_seq_one_letter_code
_entity_poly.pdbx_strand_id
1 'polypeptide(L)'
;METATPKKHTFIVEHLDPELEQWQALEYKCIYQECKDSGANFILSGVANASETQKQLGLPSDAVQKQSIEALYSSPEARQRVCLLDPKGEQDISPEDGELFDVFLFGGILGDEPPRGRLSDEKLAIDV
;
A
#
# COMPACT_ATOMS: atom_id res chain seq x y z
N MET A 1 24.02 -3.61 25.52
CA MET A 1 23.08 -4.18 24.55
C MET A 1 22.31 -3.01 23.99
N GLU A 2 22.65 -2.60 22.78
CA GLU A 2 21.94 -1.52 22.07
C GLU A 2 20.64 -2.14 21.57
N THR A 3 19.51 -1.79 22.19
CA THR A 3 18.20 -2.23 21.72
C THR A 3 17.92 -1.45 20.44
N ALA A 4 18.11 -2.09 19.29
CA ALA A 4 17.74 -1.51 18.00
C ALA A 4 16.26 -1.14 18.03
N THR A 5 15.95 0.12 17.71
CA THR A 5 14.57 0.57 17.55
C THR A 5 13.95 -0.23 16.39
N PRO A 6 12.78 -0.87 16.58
CA PRO A 6 12.15 -1.63 15.51
C PRO A 6 11.89 -0.70 14.31
N LYS A 7 12.27 -1.17 13.12
CA LYS A 7 12.08 -0.45 11.86
C LYS A 7 10.59 -0.26 11.62
N LYS A 8 10.18 0.96 11.30
CA LYS A 8 8.78 1.31 11.03
C LYS A 8 8.48 1.14 9.54
N HIS A 9 7.64 0.17 9.18
CA HIS A 9 7.19 -0.05 7.80
C HIS A 9 5.98 0.80 7.44
N THR A 10 5.76 0.97 6.13
CA THR A 10 4.57 1.63 5.57
C THR A 10 3.82 0.66 4.67
N PHE A 11 2.54 0.44 4.95
CA PHE A 11 1.66 -0.36 4.11
C PHE A 11 0.80 0.57 3.26
N ILE A 12 0.84 0.37 1.95
CA ILE A 12 0.09 1.19 0.99
C ILE A 12 -0.92 0.31 0.29
N VAL A 13 -2.18 0.74 0.28
CA VAL A 13 -3.19 0.18 -0.61
C VAL A 13 -3.48 1.22 -1.67
N GLU A 14 -3.26 0.87 -2.94
CA GLU A 14 -3.67 1.72 -4.05
C GLU A 14 -5.12 1.45 -4.40
N HIS A 15 -5.96 2.50 -4.31
CA HIS A 15 -7.36 2.41 -4.70
C HIS A 15 -7.49 2.49 -6.22
N LEU A 16 -7.95 1.41 -6.84
CA LEU A 16 -8.02 1.26 -8.31
C LEU A 16 -9.46 1.29 -8.86
N ASP A 17 -10.44 1.59 -8.03
CA ASP A 17 -11.85 1.67 -8.39
C ASP A 17 -12.31 3.13 -8.50
N PRO A 18 -13.31 3.42 -9.34
CA PRO A 18 -13.81 4.78 -9.51
C PRO A 18 -14.53 5.31 -8.28
N GLU A 19 -15.12 4.42 -7.48
CA GLU A 19 -15.90 4.74 -6.30
C GLU A 19 -15.42 3.91 -5.11
N LEU A 20 -15.52 4.50 -3.91
CA LEU A 20 -15.22 3.81 -2.65
C LEU A 20 -16.50 3.13 -2.13
N GLU A 21 -16.59 1.82 -2.34
CA GLU A 21 -17.70 1.03 -1.84
C GLU A 21 -17.63 0.81 -0.31
N GLN A 22 -18.77 0.44 0.28
CA GLN A 22 -18.88 0.25 1.73
C GLN A 22 -17.96 -0.86 2.26
N TRP A 23 -17.81 -1.97 1.53
CA TRP A 23 -16.95 -3.07 1.96
C TRP A 23 -15.47 -2.67 1.90
N GLN A 24 -15.03 -1.97 0.85
CA GLN A 24 -13.68 -1.43 0.74
C GLN A 24 -13.39 -0.47 1.90
N ALA A 25 -14.36 0.37 2.25
CA ALA A 25 -14.25 1.26 3.38
C ALA A 25 -14.09 0.54 4.72
N LEU A 26 -14.72 -0.64 4.91
CA LEU A 26 -14.52 -1.45 6.11
C LEU A 26 -13.12 -2.07 6.13
N GLU A 27 -12.64 -2.59 5.00
CA GLU A 27 -11.30 -3.18 4.88
C GLU A 27 -10.21 -2.13 5.14
N TYR A 28 -10.29 -0.95 4.51
CA TYR A 28 -9.28 0.10 4.70
C TYR A 28 -9.23 0.60 6.14
N LYS A 29 -10.37 0.68 6.83
CA LYS A 29 -10.42 1.00 8.26
C LYS A 29 -9.76 -0.07 9.11
N CYS A 30 -10.02 -1.34 8.79
CA CYS A 30 -9.39 -2.48 9.46
C CYS A 30 -7.87 -2.43 9.32
N ILE A 31 -7.37 -2.31 8.09
CA ILE A 31 -5.92 -2.24 7.80
C ILE A 31 -5.28 -1.05 8.51
N TYR A 32 -5.92 0.13 8.48
CA TYR A 32 -5.42 1.28 9.22
C TYR A 32 -5.29 0.99 10.73
N GLN A 33 -6.30 0.35 11.33
CA GLN A 33 -6.29 0.02 12.75
C GLN A 33 -5.18 -0.98 13.09
N GLU A 34 -5.00 -2.02 12.28
CA GLU A 34 -3.90 -3.00 12.42
C GLU A 34 -2.52 -2.36 12.27
N CYS A 35 -2.36 -1.44 11.30
CA CYS A 35 -1.12 -0.68 11.13
C CYS A 35 -0.84 0.19 12.37
N LYS A 36 -1.88 0.85 12.89
CA LYS A 36 -1.76 1.68 14.10
C LYS A 36 -1.37 0.85 15.32
N ASP A 37 -1.97 -0.31 15.51
CA ASP A 37 -1.74 -1.16 16.67
C ASP A 37 -0.36 -1.85 16.62
N SER A 38 0.13 -2.17 15.42
CA SER A 38 1.49 -2.68 15.19
C SER A 38 2.57 -1.59 15.16
N GLY A 39 2.17 -0.31 15.16
CA GLY A 39 3.10 0.82 15.06
C GLY A 39 3.64 1.08 13.66
N ALA A 40 3.03 0.52 12.61
CA ALA A 40 3.32 0.81 11.20
C ALA A 40 2.60 2.08 10.71
N ASN A 41 2.89 2.51 9.48
CA ASN A 41 2.11 3.52 8.77
C ASN A 41 1.15 2.85 7.79
N PHE A 42 0.01 3.49 7.54
CA PHE A 42 -0.92 3.12 6.49
C PHE A 42 -1.16 4.30 5.55
N ILE A 43 -1.18 4.05 4.24
CA ILE A 43 -1.57 5.02 3.22
C ILE A 43 -2.57 4.36 2.26
N LEU A 44 -3.72 5.01 2.07
CA LEU A 44 -4.61 4.76 0.96
C LEU A 44 -4.28 5.76 -0.16
N SER A 45 -3.72 5.28 -1.28
CA SER A 45 -3.33 6.13 -2.42
C SER A 45 -4.32 6.04 -3.58
N GLY A 46 -4.17 6.94 -4.57
CA GLY A 46 -4.92 6.89 -5.83
C GLY A 46 -6.39 7.30 -5.75
N VAL A 47 -6.86 7.83 -4.62
CA VAL A 47 -8.29 8.18 -4.47
C VAL A 47 -8.64 9.46 -5.21
N ALA A 48 -9.83 9.52 -5.84
CA ALA A 48 -10.25 10.67 -6.63
C ALA A 48 -10.32 11.98 -5.82
N ASN A 49 -10.82 11.90 -4.57
CA ASN A 49 -10.97 13.03 -3.65
C ASN A 49 -10.54 12.67 -2.22
N ALA A 50 -9.26 12.92 -1.91
CA ALA A 50 -8.69 12.57 -0.61
C ALA A 50 -9.44 13.17 0.59
N SER A 51 -9.93 14.41 0.52
CA SER A 51 -10.63 15.02 1.67
C SER A 51 -12.00 14.39 1.93
N GLU A 52 -12.73 14.03 0.89
CA GLU A 52 -14.03 13.37 1.01
C GLU A 52 -13.86 11.93 1.49
N THR A 53 -12.94 11.18 0.87
CA THR A 53 -12.60 9.82 1.28
C THR A 53 -12.13 9.77 2.73
N GLN A 54 -11.27 10.69 3.14
CA GLN A 54 -10.81 10.82 4.52
C GLN A 54 -11.98 10.98 5.51
N LYS A 55 -12.97 11.82 5.18
CA LYS A 55 -14.18 12.01 6.01
C LYS A 55 -15.07 10.76 6.02
N GLN A 56 -15.29 10.12 4.88
CA GLN A 56 -16.07 8.90 4.76
C GLN A 56 -15.44 7.74 5.57
N LEU A 57 -14.11 7.65 5.56
CA LEU A 57 -13.38 6.63 6.28
C LEU A 57 -13.13 6.98 7.75
N GLY A 58 -13.19 8.27 8.13
CA GLY A 58 -12.83 8.71 9.47
C GLY A 58 -11.34 8.53 9.79
N LEU A 59 -10.49 8.54 8.75
CA LEU A 59 -9.04 8.40 8.87
C LEU A 59 -8.37 9.77 9.04
N PRO A 60 -7.11 9.85 9.49
CA PRO A 60 -6.35 11.09 9.45
C PRO A 60 -5.97 11.46 8.01
N SER A 61 -5.69 12.75 7.76
CA SER A 61 -5.44 13.27 6.41
C SER A 61 -4.13 12.80 5.77
N ASP A 62 -3.16 12.38 6.57
CA ASP A 62 -1.90 11.82 6.09
C ASP A 62 -2.04 10.36 5.60
N ALA A 63 -3.04 9.63 6.09
CA ALA A 63 -3.34 8.26 5.68
C ALA A 63 -4.10 8.14 4.35
N VAL A 64 -4.52 9.26 3.74
CA VAL A 64 -5.30 9.25 2.48
C VAL A 64 -4.68 10.23 1.49
N GLN A 65 -4.24 9.72 0.34
CA GLN A 65 -3.52 10.47 -0.68
C GLN A 65 -4.25 10.40 -2.02
N LYS A 66 -4.35 11.55 -2.68
CA LYS A 66 -4.90 11.63 -4.05
C LYS A 66 -3.91 11.08 -5.08
N GLN A 67 -2.63 11.26 -4.81
CA GLN A 67 -1.54 10.83 -5.68
C GLN A 67 -1.56 9.31 -5.83
N SER A 68 -1.31 8.84 -7.05
CA SER A 68 -1.03 7.43 -7.33
C SER A 68 0.35 7.03 -6.77
N ILE A 69 0.63 5.73 -6.75
CA ILE A 69 1.90 5.23 -6.22
C ILE A 69 3.11 5.72 -7.01
N GLU A 70 2.99 5.83 -8.34
CA GLU A 70 4.05 6.29 -9.24
C GLU A 70 4.35 7.77 -9.03
N ALA A 71 3.35 8.56 -8.63
CA ALA A 71 3.57 9.96 -8.26
C ALA A 71 4.23 10.09 -6.88
N LEU A 72 3.90 9.21 -5.92
CA LEU A 72 4.53 9.17 -4.60
C LEU A 72 6.00 8.68 -4.66
N TYR A 73 6.29 7.74 -5.56
CA TYR A 73 7.62 7.15 -5.77
C TYR A 73 8.08 7.37 -7.21
N SER A 74 8.29 8.63 -7.57
CA SER A 74 8.50 9.06 -8.96
C SER A 74 9.87 8.73 -9.57
N SER A 75 10.83 8.27 -8.77
CA SER A 75 12.17 7.93 -9.26
C SER A 75 12.48 6.44 -9.10
N PRO A 76 13.33 5.85 -9.96
CA PRO A 76 13.81 4.47 -9.77
C PRO A 76 14.42 4.24 -8.40
N GLU A 77 15.19 5.19 -7.87
CA GLU A 77 15.82 5.10 -6.55
C GLU A 77 14.79 5.07 -5.42
N ALA A 78 13.74 5.89 -5.52
CA ALA A 78 12.64 5.90 -4.56
C ALA A 78 11.89 4.56 -4.53
N ARG A 79 11.79 3.88 -5.68
CA ARG A 79 11.11 2.58 -5.83
C ARG A 79 11.92 1.38 -5.36
N GLN A 80 13.24 1.51 -5.18
CA GLN A 80 14.11 0.39 -4.75
C GLN A 80 13.75 -0.21 -3.40
N ARG A 81 13.03 0.54 -2.55
CA ARG A 81 12.64 0.11 -1.20
C ARG A 81 11.12 -0.10 -1.07
N VAL A 82 10.43 -0.23 -2.19
CA VAL A 82 9.00 -0.55 -2.28
C VAL A 82 8.84 -1.96 -2.80
N CYS A 83 8.28 -2.84 -1.99
CA CYS A 83 7.87 -4.20 -2.37
C CYS A 83 6.44 -4.14 -2.90
N LEU A 84 6.21 -4.54 -4.14
CA LEU A 84 4.87 -4.81 -4.66
C LEU A 84 4.51 -6.25 -4.29
N LEU A 85 3.33 -6.45 -3.70
CA LEU A 85 2.79 -7.77 -3.45
C LEU A 85 1.92 -8.18 -4.64
N ASP A 86 2.43 -9.10 -5.46
CA ASP A 86 1.74 -9.60 -6.66
C ASP A 86 1.47 -11.11 -6.51
N PRO A 87 0.21 -11.57 -6.56
CA PRO A 87 -0.11 -13.01 -6.60
C PRO A 87 0.58 -13.80 -7.73
N LYS A 88 1.11 -13.12 -8.75
CA LYS A 88 1.86 -13.70 -9.87
C LYS A 88 3.38 -13.53 -9.75
N GLY A 89 3.86 -12.90 -8.70
CA GLY A 89 5.29 -12.71 -8.52
C GLY A 89 6.01 -14.05 -8.33
N GLU A 90 7.33 -14.03 -8.55
CA GLU A 90 8.13 -15.24 -8.65
C GLU A 90 8.62 -15.75 -7.28
N GLN A 91 8.45 -14.99 -6.21
CA GLN A 91 9.05 -15.25 -4.90
C GLN A 91 8.04 -15.09 -3.77
N ASP A 92 8.08 -15.91 -2.74
CA ASP A 92 7.26 -15.65 -1.56
C ASP A 92 7.89 -14.57 -0.68
N ILE A 93 7.07 -13.72 -0.05
CA ILE A 93 7.55 -12.79 0.96
C ILE A 93 8.11 -13.53 2.17
N SER A 94 9.25 -13.04 2.65
CA SER A 94 10.00 -13.60 3.77
C SER A 94 10.27 -12.54 4.85
N PRO A 95 10.57 -12.94 6.09
CA PRO A 95 10.96 -11.99 7.14
C PRO A 95 12.16 -11.11 6.77
N GLU A 96 13.10 -11.63 5.97
CA GLU A 96 14.29 -10.93 5.51
C GLU A 96 13.96 -9.70 4.65
N ASP A 97 12.83 -9.73 3.93
CA ASP A 97 12.36 -8.62 3.10
C ASP A 97 12.01 -7.38 3.94
N GLY A 98 11.70 -7.56 5.23
CA GLY A 98 11.50 -6.46 6.18
C GLY A 98 12.73 -5.57 6.36
N GLU A 99 13.93 -6.09 6.11
CA GLU A 99 15.17 -5.31 6.13
C GLU A 99 15.40 -4.57 4.81
N LEU A 100 15.05 -5.21 3.70
CA LEU A 100 15.24 -4.72 2.33
C LEU A 100 14.29 -3.57 1.99
N PHE A 101 13.01 -3.71 2.33
CA PHE A 101 11.97 -2.75 1.95
C PHE A 101 11.48 -1.91 3.13
N ASP A 102 11.05 -0.70 2.85
CA ASP A 102 10.40 0.19 3.83
C ASP A 102 8.89 0.24 3.63
N VAL A 103 8.45 -0.14 2.42
CA VAL A 103 7.08 0.02 1.94
C VAL A 103 6.62 -1.29 1.34
N PHE A 104 5.41 -1.72 1.71
CA PHE A 104 4.73 -2.86 1.12
C PHE A 104 3.45 -2.35 0.47
N LEU A 105 3.37 -2.52 -0.85
CA LEU A 105 2.32 -2.01 -1.71
C LEU A 105 1.37 -3.15 -2.10
N PHE A 106 0.08 -2.92 -1.88
CA PHE A 106 -1.01 -3.75 -2.35
C PHE A 106 -1.74 -2.98 -3.46
N GLY A 107 -1.79 -3.57 -4.66
CA GLY A 107 -2.76 -3.15 -5.68
C GLY A 107 -4.18 -3.41 -5.18
N GLY A 108 -5.16 -2.64 -5.68
CA GLY A 108 -6.56 -2.68 -5.25
C GLY A 108 -7.04 -4.06 -4.78
N ILE A 109 -7.61 -4.10 -3.56
CA ILE A 109 -7.71 -5.31 -2.72
C ILE A 109 -8.42 -6.49 -3.39
N LEU A 110 -9.27 -6.30 -4.42
CA LEU A 110 -9.78 -7.36 -5.27
C LEU A 110 -10.06 -6.82 -6.69
N GLY A 111 -9.21 -7.16 -7.68
CA GLY A 111 -9.44 -6.86 -9.09
C GLY A 111 -9.94 -8.10 -9.83
N ASP A 112 -11.12 -8.00 -10.46
CA ASP A 112 -11.84 -8.89 -11.41
C ASP A 112 -11.37 -10.34 -11.63
N GLU A 113 -12.33 -11.23 -11.97
CA GLU A 113 -12.02 -12.51 -12.62
C GLU A 113 -12.20 -12.40 -14.15
N PRO A 114 -11.15 -12.58 -14.97
CA PRO A 114 -9.77 -12.86 -14.60
C PRO A 114 -9.03 -11.61 -14.10
N PRO A 115 -7.99 -11.77 -13.25
CA PRO A 115 -7.22 -10.65 -12.72
C PRO A 115 -6.74 -9.78 -13.86
N ARG A 116 -7.30 -8.56 -13.96
CA ARG A 116 -6.73 -7.54 -14.83
C ARG A 116 -5.36 -7.26 -14.24
N GLY A 117 -4.29 -7.63 -14.95
CA GLY A 117 -2.92 -7.29 -14.59
C GLY A 117 -2.74 -5.78 -14.68
N ARG A 118 -3.27 -5.05 -13.69
CA ARG A 118 -3.32 -3.59 -13.68
C ARG A 118 -1.97 -2.98 -13.24
N LEU A 119 -1.05 -3.79 -12.73
CA LEU A 119 0.29 -3.38 -12.27
C LEU A 119 1.44 -4.14 -12.95
N SER A 120 1.16 -5.19 -13.73
CA SER A 120 2.16 -6.15 -14.22
C SER A 120 3.12 -5.64 -15.32
N ASP A 121 2.99 -4.37 -15.75
CA ASP A 121 3.95 -3.73 -16.67
C ASP A 121 4.89 -2.73 -15.95
N GLU A 122 4.72 -2.54 -14.64
CA GLU A 122 5.42 -1.51 -13.88
C GLU A 122 6.59 -2.10 -13.11
N LYS A 123 7.82 -1.78 -13.57
CA LYS A 123 9.07 -2.10 -12.88
C LYS A 123 9.16 -1.38 -11.53
N LEU A 124 8.38 -1.84 -10.55
CA LEU A 124 8.61 -1.64 -9.12
C LEU A 124 9.61 -2.69 -8.66
N ALA A 125 10.36 -2.38 -7.60
CA ALA A 125 11.50 -3.20 -7.23
C ALA A 125 11.02 -4.53 -6.63
N ILE A 126 11.20 -5.58 -7.43
CA ILE A 126 10.95 -6.98 -7.12
C ILE A 126 9.45 -7.29 -7.02
N ASP A 127 8.94 -7.93 -8.07
CA ASP A 127 7.75 -8.78 -7.98
C ASP A 127 8.09 -9.93 -7.04
N VAL A 128 7.63 -9.82 -5.81
CA VAL A 128 7.55 -10.93 -4.86
C VAL A 128 6.28 -11.67 -5.20
#